data_AF-A0AAD6LAZ9-F1
#
_entry.id   AF-A0AAD6LAZ9-F1
#
_cell.length_a   1.000
_cell.length_b   1.000
_cell.length_c   1.000
_cell.angle_alpha   90.00
_cell.angle_beta   90.00
_cell.angle_gamma   90.00
#
_symmetry.space_group_name_H-M   'P 1'
#
loop_
_entity.id
_entity.type
_entity.pdbx_description
1 polymer ?
#
loop_
_entity_poly.entity_id
_entity_poly.type
_entity_poly.pdbx_seq_one_letter_code
_entity_poly.pdbx_strand_id
1 'polypeptide(L)'
;MTCIVYIQDAMGWKVGFGVPVVLMILSTLSFFLASPIYVKPKAKASWLIGFARVLVASFRKRRIELSSPDTDELYHHRKGSALVVPSERIRFLNKACVVKNPEEDLMPDGRASDPWRLCTVDQVEELKALIKVILIWSTGMLVSVNVCQNSFLLLQASTMNRHITSKFEIPAGSFYAFMLLSLTMWIALYDRVIIPLA
;
A
#
# COMPACT_ATOMS: atom_id res chain seq x y z
N MET A 1 -4.40 10.09 23.11
CA MET A 1 -3.15 10.84 22.87
C MET A 1 -2.95 11.96 23.89
N THR A 2 -3.94 12.84 24.09
CA THR A 2 -3.88 13.95 25.07
C THR A 2 -3.49 13.52 26.49
N CYS A 3 -4.08 12.43 27.03
CA CYS A 3 -3.75 11.95 28.37
C CYS A 3 -2.29 11.47 28.51
N ILE A 4 -1.77 10.73 27.52
CA ILE A 4 -0.38 10.23 27.56
C ILE A 4 0.61 11.37 27.41
N VAL A 5 0.32 12.34 26.53
CA VAL A 5 1.14 13.55 26.36
C VAL A 5 1.15 14.37 27.64
N TYR A 6 0.00 14.52 28.30
CA TYR A 6 -0.07 15.20 29.60
C TYR A 6 0.75 14.48 30.68
N ILE A 7 0.68 13.15 30.75
CA ILE A 7 1.50 12.35 31.67
C ILE A 7 2.98 12.47 31.35
N GLN A 8 3.36 12.48 30.07
CA GLN A 8 4.73 12.67 29.62
C GLN A 8 5.29 14.03 30.02
N ASP A 9 4.49 15.08 29.86
CA ASP A 9 4.87 16.47 30.15
C ASP A 9 4.91 16.74 31.67
N ALA A 10 3.96 16.18 32.43
CA ALA A 10 3.84 16.43 33.88
C ALA A 10 4.62 15.45 34.77
N MET A 11 4.72 14.16 34.40
CA MET A 11 5.36 13.10 35.21
C MET A 11 6.69 12.59 34.62
N GLY A 12 7.10 13.14 33.48
CA GLY A 12 8.40 12.90 32.85
C GLY A 12 8.48 11.64 31.98
N TRP A 13 9.57 11.59 31.22
CA TRP A 13 9.80 10.63 30.14
C TRP A 13 9.83 9.16 30.59
N LYS A 14 10.28 8.88 31.82
CA LYS A 14 10.33 7.51 32.37
C LYS A 14 8.94 6.88 32.46
N VAL A 15 7.98 7.60 33.05
CA VAL A 15 6.58 7.16 33.17
C VAL A 15 5.93 7.14 31.79
N GLY A 16 6.22 8.18 31.00
CA GLY A 16 5.70 8.36 29.65
C GLY A 16 6.00 7.24 28.65
N PHE A 17 7.19 6.64 28.73
CA PHE A 17 7.55 5.48 27.90
C PHE A 17 7.26 4.13 28.58
N GLY A 18 7.26 4.08 29.92
CA GLY A 18 6.94 2.88 30.67
C GLY A 18 5.53 2.37 30.38
N VAL A 19 4.54 3.28 30.31
CA VAL A 19 3.14 2.92 30.04
C VAL A 19 2.96 2.21 28.68
N PRO A 20 3.43 2.75 27.54
CA PRO A 20 3.41 2.03 26.25
C PRO A 20 4.09 0.66 26.28
N VAL A 21 5.23 0.53 26.96
CA VAL A 21 5.96 -0.74 27.06
C VAL A 21 5.12 -1.80 27.78
N VAL A 22 4.52 -1.45 28.93
CA VAL A 22 3.64 -2.37 29.67
C VAL A 22 2.43 -2.77 28.84
N LEU A 23 1.80 -1.82 28.14
CA LEU A 23 0.68 -2.10 27.24
C LEU A 23 1.07 -3.02 26.07
N MET A 24 2.26 -2.84 25.49
CA MET A 24 2.79 -3.70 24.44
C MET A 24 3.05 -5.13 24.92
N ILE A 25 3.59 -5.29 26.14
CA ILE A 25 3.78 -6.61 26.75
C ILE A 25 2.43 -7.30 26.98
N LEU A 26 1.46 -6.57 27.56
CA LEU A 26 0.12 -7.09 27.81
C LEU A 26 -0.57 -7.53 26.49
N SER A 27 -0.47 -6.70 25.45
CA SER A 27 -1.00 -7.00 24.11
C SER A 27 -0.35 -8.25 23.51
N THR A 28 0.96 -8.37 23.62
CA THR A 28 1.72 -9.53 23.14
C THR A 28 1.32 -10.82 23.86
N LEU A 29 1.20 -10.78 25.20
CA LEU A 29 0.73 -11.91 25.99
C LEU A 29 -0.69 -12.33 25.60
N SER A 30 -1.60 -11.36 25.44
CA SER A 30 -2.95 -11.61 24.97
C SER A 30 -2.97 -12.25 23.58
N PHE A 31 -2.10 -11.82 22.67
CA PHE A 31 -1.97 -12.41 21.35
C PHE A 31 -1.52 -13.88 21.40
N PHE A 32 -0.55 -14.21 22.26
CA PHE A 32 -0.12 -15.59 22.45
C PHE A 32 -1.19 -16.47 23.09
N LEU A 33 -1.92 -15.96 24.07
CA LEU A 33 -3.06 -16.64 24.68
C LEU A 33 -4.19 -16.89 23.67
N ALA A 34 -4.39 -15.98 22.71
CA ALA A 34 -5.36 -16.11 21.63
C ALA A 34 -4.86 -16.92 20.41
N SER A 35 -3.56 -17.20 20.31
CA SER A 35 -2.92 -18.05 19.28
C SER A 35 -3.70 -19.33 18.90
N PRO A 36 -4.21 -20.14 19.85
CA PRO A 36 -4.97 -21.36 19.52
C PRO A 36 -6.32 -21.09 18.85
N ILE A 37 -6.89 -19.89 19.00
CA ILE A 37 -8.19 -19.50 18.43
C ILE A 37 -8.02 -19.01 16.98
N TYR A 38 -6.82 -18.57 16.60
CA TYR A 38 -6.58 -18.03 15.26
C TYR A 38 -6.51 -19.11 14.18
N VAL A 39 -7.30 -18.90 13.12
CA VAL A 39 -7.18 -19.67 11.87
C VAL A 39 -5.93 -19.18 11.11
N LYS A 40 -4.99 -20.09 10.84
CA LYS A 40 -3.73 -19.78 10.15
C LYS A 40 -3.87 -20.10 8.66
N PRO A 41 -4.08 -19.11 7.77
CA PRO A 41 -4.17 -19.37 6.34
C PRO A 41 -2.82 -19.85 5.79
N LYS A 42 -2.85 -20.71 4.77
CA LYS A 42 -1.63 -21.13 4.07
C LYS A 42 -0.96 -19.91 3.43
N ALA A 43 0.37 -19.87 3.48
CA ALA A 43 1.16 -18.82 2.86
C ALA A 43 0.84 -18.75 1.35
N LYS A 44 0.32 -17.60 0.90
CA LYS A 44 0.21 -17.32 -0.54
C LYS A 44 1.59 -16.96 -1.08
N ALA A 45 1.89 -17.37 -2.30
CA ALA A 45 3.12 -16.97 -2.97
C ALA A 45 3.21 -15.44 -3.03
N SER A 46 4.43 -14.90 -2.91
CA SER A 46 4.63 -13.44 -2.90
C SER A 46 4.26 -12.83 -4.25
N TRP A 47 3.28 -11.93 -4.25
CA TRP A 47 2.85 -11.17 -5.42
C TRP A 47 4.00 -10.35 -6.05
N LEU A 48 4.94 -9.88 -5.22
CA LEU A 48 6.14 -9.17 -5.68
C LEU A 48 7.00 -10.02 -6.61
N ILE A 49 7.06 -11.33 -6.39
CA ILE A 49 7.80 -12.24 -7.27
C ILE A 49 7.12 -12.31 -8.65
N GLY A 50 5.79 -12.24 -8.70
CA GLY A 50 5.04 -12.14 -9.95
C GLY A 50 5.42 -10.89 -10.76
N PHE A 51 5.46 -9.73 -10.11
CA PHE A 51 5.88 -8.48 -10.75
C PHE A 51 7.35 -8.51 -11.20
N ALA A 52 8.24 -9.03 -10.38
CA ALA A 52 9.65 -9.20 -10.74
C ALA A 52 9.82 -10.10 -11.97
N ARG A 53 9.04 -11.20 -12.05
CA ARG A 53 9.04 -12.10 -13.23
C ARG A 53 8.63 -11.38 -14.50
N VAL A 54 7.56 -10.58 -14.46
CA VAL A 54 7.11 -9.81 -15.65
C VAL A 54 8.18 -8.82 -16.10
N LEU A 55 8.82 -8.11 -15.17
CA LEU A 55 9.92 -7.20 -15.49
C LEU A 55 11.12 -7.94 -16.09
N VAL A 56 11.53 -9.06 -15.51
CA VAL A 56 12.65 -9.86 -16.02
C VAL A 56 12.33 -10.48 -17.38
N ALA A 57 11.14 -11.07 -17.54
CA ALA A 57 10.71 -11.70 -18.79
C ALA A 57 10.60 -10.66 -19.93
N SER A 58 9.99 -9.50 -19.65
CA SER A 58 9.91 -8.40 -20.64
C SER A 58 11.30 -7.86 -21.02
N PHE A 59 12.22 -7.74 -20.06
CA PHE A 59 13.58 -7.28 -20.33
C PHE A 59 14.41 -8.29 -21.13
N ARG A 60 14.31 -9.59 -20.80
CA ARG A 60 14.93 -10.69 -21.56
C ARG A 60 14.41 -10.74 -23.00
N LYS A 61 13.12 -10.52 -23.19
CA LYS A 61 12.46 -10.46 -24.51
C LYS A 61 12.52 -9.07 -25.16
N ARG A 62 13.26 -8.10 -24.62
CA ARG A 62 13.27 -6.70 -25.11
C ARG A 62 13.66 -6.56 -26.58
N ARG A 63 14.52 -7.45 -27.09
CA ARG A 63 14.98 -7.46 -28.49
C ARG A 63 13.97 -8.05 -29.49
N ILE A 64 12.86 -8.62 -29.02
CA ILE A 64 11.80 -9.12 -29.89
C ILE A 64 11.00 -7.92 -30.39
N GLU A 65 10.91 -7.76 -31.71
CA GLU A 65 9.98 -6.82 -32.33
C GLU A 65 8.57 -7.40 -32.18
N LEU A 66 7.67 -6.69 -31.49
CA LEU A 66 6.25 -7.05 -31.59
C LEU A 66 5.83 -6.64 -32.98
N SER A 67 5.47 -7.62 -33.80
CA SER A 67 4.89 -7.33 -35.11
C SER A 67 3.50 -6.73 -34.91
N SER A 68 2.96 -6.14 -35.97
CA SER A 68 1.64 -5.51 -35.98
C SER A 68 0.54 -6.45 -35.42
N PRO A 69 -0.57 -5.90 -34.89
CA PRO A 69 -1.69 -6.66 -34.29
C PRO A 69 -2.40 -7.65 -35.24
N ASP A 70 -1.96 -7.73 -36.49
CA ASP A 70 -2.51 -8.56 -37.57
C ASP A 70 -1.71 -9.85 -37.80
N THR A 71 -0.67 -10.07 -36.99
CA THR A 71 0.10 -11.32 -36.99
C THR A 71 -0.42 -12.22 -35.88
N ASP A 72 -0.49 -13.53 -36.12
CA ASP A 72 -0.97 -14.60 -35.22
C ASP A 72 -0.06 -14.76 -33.97
N GLU A 73 0.14 -13.67 -33.22
CA GLU A 73 0.97 -13.62 -32.02
C GLU A 73 0.22 -14.30 -30.88
N LEU A 74 0.62 -15.54 -30.58
CA LEU A 74 0.04 -16.31 -29.50
C LEU A 74 0.46 -15.73 -28.14
N TYR A 75 -0.50 -15.16 -27.42
CA TYR A 75 -0.29 -14.68 -26.05
C TYR A 75 -0.58 -15.76 -25.01
N HIS A 76 0.31 -15.89 -24.03
CA HIS A 76 0.12 -16.82 -22.91
C HIS A 76 -0.93 -16.28 -21.94
N HIS A 77 -2.08 -16.93 -21.89
CA HIS A 77 -3.17 -16.59 -20.99
C HIS A 77 -3.57 -17.83 -20.17
N ARG A 78 -4.13 -17.59 -18.97
CA ARG A 78 -4.65 -18.69 -18.15
C ARG A 78 -5.95 -19.21 -18.79
N LYS A 79 -6.13 -20.54 -18.82
CA LYS A 79 -7.39 -21.19 -19.26
C LYS A 79 -8.57 -20.60 -18.46
N GLY A 80 -9.53 -19.97 -19.15
CA GLY A 80 -10.69 -19.32 -18.56
C GLY A 80 -10.49 -17.86 -18.10
N SER A 81 -9.36 -17.22 -18.43
CA SER A 81 -9.21 -15.77 -18.21
C SER A 81 -10.08 -14.97 -19.19
N ALA A 82 -10.64 -13.87 -18.70
CA ALA A 82 -11.36 -12.89 -19.51
C ALA A 82 -10.41 -12.07 -20.41
N LEU A 83 -9.11 -12.04 -20.11
CA LEU A 83 -8.10 -11.27 -20.82
C LEU A 83 -7.24 -12.19 -21.68
N VAL A 84 -7.52 -12.19 -22.98
CA VAL A 84 -6.79 -12.97 -23.99
C VAL A 84 -5.74 -12.12 -24.70
N VAL A 85 -5.99 -10.82 -24.83
CA VAL A 85 -5.10 -9.87 -25.53
C VAL A 85 -4.63 -8.80 -24.53
N PRO A 86 -3.32 -8.54 -24.42
CA PRO A 86 -2.80 -7.49 -23.54
C PRO A 86 -3.12 -6.08 -24.06
N SER A 87 -3.23 -5.11 -23.16
CA SER A 87 -3.45 -3.71 -23.54
C SER A 87 -2.24 -3.12 -24.27
N GLU A 88 -2.47 -2.22 -25.24
CA GLU A 88 -1.42 -1.47 -25.95
C GLU A 88 -0.66 -0.48 -25.07
N ARG A 89 -1.19 -0.15 -23.88
CA ARG A 89 -0.48 0.73 -22.93
C ARG A 89 0.72 0.01 -22.35
N ILE A 90 1.87 0.69 -22.33
CA ILE A 90 3.14 0.13 -21.82
C ILE A 90 3.50 -1.17 -22.58
N ARG A 91 3.46 -1.11 -23.93
CA ARG A 91 3.66 -2.25 -24.84
C ARG A 91 4.96 -3.04 -24.60
N PHE A 92 5.97 -2.43 -23.98
CA PHE A 92 7.20 -3.14 -23.64
C PHE A 92 6.96 -4.32 -22.68
N LEU A 93 5.98 -4.23 -21.78
CA LEU A 93 5.66 -5.29 -20.83
C LEU A 93 4.94 -6.47 -21.50
N ASN A 94 4.23 -6.23 -22.62
CA ASN A 94 3.54 -7.27 -23.39
C ASN A 94 4.51 -8.34 -23.89
N LYS A 95 5.79 -7.98 -24.06
CA LYS A 95 6.86 -8.92 -24.42
C LYS A 95 6.97 -10.09 -23.45
N ALA A 96 6.60 -9.90 -22.17
CA ALA A 96 6.65 -10.97 -21.17
C ALA A 96 5.64 -12.11 -21.44
N CYS A 97 4.53 -11.83 -22.12
CA CYS A 97 3.46 -12.80 -22.39
C CYS A 97 3.41 -13.33 -23.83
N VAL A 98 4.35 -12.94 -24.70
CA VAL A 98 4.46 -13.48 -26.07
C VAL A 98 5.04 -14.90 -26.02
N VAL A 99 4.33 -15.87 -26.59
CA VAL A 99 4.82 -17.23 -26.81
C VAL A 99 5.62 -17.26 -28.10
N LYS A 100 6.90 -17.67 -28.03
CA LYS A 100 7.75 -17.74 -29.23
C LYS A 100 7.83 -19.17 -29.75
N ASN A 101 8.14 -20.11 -28.86
CA ASN A 101 8.27 -21.53 -29.17
C ASN A 101 7.30 -22.30 -28.26
N PRO A 102 6.10 -22.68 -28.73
CA PRO A 102 5.11 -23.37 -27.89
C PRO A 102 5.66 -24.63 -27.22
N GLU A 103 6.53 -25.38 -27.90
CA GLU A 103 7.13 -26.62 -27.37
C GLU A 103 8.17 -26.39 -26.26
N GLU A 104 8.83 -25.23 -26.23
CA GLU A 104 9.84 -24.90 -25.21
C GLU A 104 9.26 -24.03 -24.08
N ASP A 105 8.38 -23.11 -24.44
CA ASP A 105 7.84 -22.10 -23.54
C ASP A 105 6.63 -22.62 -22.74
N LEU A 106 5.94 -23.67 -23.22
CA LEU A 106 4.76 -24.25 -22.58
C LEU A 106 4.99 -25.71 -22.21
N MET A 107 4.51 -26.09 -21.03
CA MET A 107 4.36 -27.48 -20.65
C MET A 107 3.14 -28.11 -21.34
N PRO A 108 3.02 -29.46 -21.39
CA PRO A 108 1.88 -30.15 -22.02
C PRO A 108 0.50 -29.77 -21.44
N ASP A 109 0.46 -29.23 -20.22
CA ASP A 109 -0.76 -28.77 -19.55
C ASP A 109 -1.18 -27.34 -19.97
N GLY A 110 -0.34 -26.65 -20.74
CA GLY A 110 -0.50 -25.26 -21.20
C GLY A 110 0.00 -24.21 -20.21
N ARG A 111 0.78 -24.58 -19.17
CA ARG A 111 1.45 -23.62 -18.27
C ARG A 111 2.82 -23.20 -18.81
N ALA A 112 3.31 -22.04 -18.37
CA ALA A 112 4.67 -21.61 -18.67
C ALA A 112 5.72 -22.61 -18.13
N SER A 113 6.60 -23.06 -19.02
CA SER A 113 7.75 -23.93 -18.71
C SER A 113 8.75 -23.24 -17.77
N ASP A 114 9.05 -21.97 -18.02
CA ASP A 114 9.82 -21.10 -17.10
C ASP A 114 9.04 -19.81 -16.79
N PRO A 115 8.54 -19.64 -15.54
CA PRO A 115 7.86 -18.41 -15.10
C PRO A 115 8.68 -17.13 -15.20
N TRP A 116 10.01 -17.21 -15.34
CA TRP A 116 10.90 -16.06 -15.52
C TRP A 116 11.16 -15.71 -16.99
N ARG A 117 10.69 -16.53 -17.93
CA ARG A 117 10.77 -16.29 -19.38
C ARG A 117 9.41 -16.04 -20.01
N LEU A 118 8.34 -16.63 -19.48
CA LEU A 118 6.98 -16.45 -19.96
C LEU A 118 6.03 -16.17 -18.79
N CYS A 119 5.28 -15.08 -18.89
CA CYS A 119 4.27 -14.66 -17.92
C CYS A 119 2.88 -14.66 -18.57
N THR A 120 1.83 -14.71 -17.74
CA THR A 120 0.45 -14.63 -18.22
C THR A 120 0.05 -13.18 -18.55
N VAL A 121 -0.91 -12.99 -19.47
CA VAL A 121 -1.52 -11.69 -19.75
C VAL A 121 -2.05 -11.02 -18.47
N ASP A 122 -2.68 -11.80 -17.58
CA ASP A 122 -3.19 -11.31 -16.28
C ASP A 122 -2.08 -10.68 -15.44
N GLN A 123 -0.93 -11.35 -15.28
CA GLN A 123 0.21 -10.83 -14.51
C GLN A 123 0.80 -9.55 -15.12
N VAL A 124 0.78 -9.45 -16.44
CA VAL A 124 1.25 -8.25 -17.16
C VAL A 124 0.31 -7.08 -16.91
N GLU A 125 -1.00 -7.28 -17.00
CA GLU A 125 -2.00 -6.25 -16.75
C GLU A 125 -2.04 -5.83 -15.27
N GLU A 126 -1.89 -6.78 -14.33
CA GLU A 126 -1.75 -6.48 -12.90
C GLU A 126 -0.54 -5.56 -12.64
N LEU A 127 0.61 -5.82 -13.28
CA LEU A 127 1.78 -4.95 -13.15
C LEU A 127 1.53 -3.56 -13.76
N LYS A 128 0.89 -3.48 -14.93
CA LYS A 128 0.55 -2.19 -15.54
C LYS A 128 -0.39 -1.38 -14.66
N ALA A 129 -1.38 -2.03 -14.05
CA ALA A 129 -2.27 -1.40 -13.08
C ALA A 129 -1.48 -0.87 -11.87
N LEU A 130 -0.55 -1.67 -11.32
CA LEU A 130 0.31 -1.25 -10.22
C LEU A 130 1.15 -0.02 -10.58
N ILE A 131 1.76 0.02 -11.77
CA ILE A 131 2.54 1.18 -12.23
C ILE A 131 1.68 2.45 -12.24
N LYS A 132 0.42 2.36 -12.69
CA LYS A 132 -0.51 3.49 -12.65
C LYS A 132 -0.84 3.92 -11.22
N VAL A 133 -1.07 2.95 -10.32
CA VAL A 133 -1.35 3.25 -8.90
C VAL A 133 -0.16 3.93 -8.25
N ILE A 134 1.07 3.47 -8.52
CA ILE A 134 2.30 4.10 -8.02
C ILE A 134 2.41 5.55 -8.51
N LEU A 135 2.09 5.80 -9.78
CA LEU A 135 2.11 7.16 -10.34
C LEU A 135 1.09 8.07 -9.65
N ILE A 136 -0.14 7.59 -9.46
CA ILE A 136 -1.18 8.33 -8.71
C ILE A 136 -0.69 8.61 -7.28
N TRP A 137 -0.14 7.60 -6.61
CA TRP A 137 0.37 7.74 -5.25
C TRP A 137 1.55 8.73 -5.16
N SER A 138 2.42 8.77 -6.18
CA SER A 138 3.51 9.75 -6.28
C SER A 138 3.00 11.18 -6.29
N THR A 139 1.85 11.46 -6.92
CA THR A 139 1.26 12.82 -6.89
C THR A 139 0.80 13.21 -5.49
N GLY A 140 0.37 12.24 -4.67
CA GLY A 140 -0.02 12.44 -3.27
C GLY A 140 1.16 12.68 -2.31
N MET A 141 2.41 12.51 -2.78
CA MET A 141 3.60 12.63 -1.94
C MET A 141 3.75 14.03 -1.32
N LEU A 142 3.33 15.09 -2.02
CA LEU A 142 3.32 16.46 -1.47
C LEU A 142 2.42 16.58 -0.25
N VAL A 143 1.24 15.96 -0.28
CA VAL A 143 0.31 15.95 0.87
C VAL A 143 0.95 15.19 2.03
N SER A 144 1.57 14.04 1.77
CA SER A 144 2.30 13.27 2.80
C SER A 144 3.42 14.08 3.45
N VAL A 145 4.19 14.85 2.67
CA VAL A 145 5.25 15.72 3.20
C VAL A 145 4.67 16.77 4.16
N ASN A 146 3.54 17.39 3.81
CA ASN A 146 2.88 18.37 4.68
C ASN A 146 2.40 17.72 5.99
N VAL A 147 1.81 16.52 5.92
CA VAL A 147 1.36 15.78 7.10
C VAL A 147 2.54 15.40 8.02
N CYS A 148 3.72 15.12 7.46
CA CYS A 148 4.92 14.80 8.25
C CYS A 148 5.52 15.99 9.01
N GLN A 149 5.11 17.24 8.74
CA GLN A 149 5.63 18.44 9.41
C GLN A 149 5.07 18.67 10.84
N ASN A 150 4.61 17.63 11.54
CA ASN A 150 4.03 17.73 12.89
C ASN A 150 4.95 18.46 13.89
N SER A 151 6.28 18.38 13.73
CA SER A 151 7.23 19.10 14.60
C SER A 151 7.07 20.62 14.54
N PHE A 152 6.72 21.18 13.38
CA PHE A 152 6.50 22.61 13.24
C PHE A 152 5.25 23.05 14.01
N LEU A 153 4.16 22.27 13.91
CA LEU A 153 2.93 22.51 14.66
C LEU A 153 3.19 22.47 16.17
N LEU A 154 4.03 21.53 16.64
CA LEU A 154 4.42 21.45 18.06
C LEU A 154 5.22 22.68 18.50
N LEU A 155 6.20 23.10 17.69
CA LEU A 155 7.01 24.28 18.00
C LEU A 155 6.15 25.55 18.03
N GLN A 156 5.26 25.72 17.06
CA GLN A 156 4.31 26.83 17.04
C GLN A 156 3.38 26.81 18.26
N ALA A 157 2.83 25.64 18.62
CA ALA A 157 1.99 25.53 19.81
C ALA A 157 2.78 25.87 21.09
N SER A 158 4.07 25.54 21.16
CA SER A 158 4.91 25.82 22.33
C SER A 158 5.11 27.32 22.58
N THR A 159 5.12 28.14 21.52
CA THR A 159 5.30 29.61 21.62
C THR A 159 3.99 30.37 21.76
N MET A 160 2.85 29.73 21.51
CA MET A 160 1.52 30.31 21.71
C MET A 160 1.12 30.34 23.19
N ASN A 161 0.26 31.29 23.56
CA ASN A 161 -0.36 31.25 24.88
C ASN A 161 -1.38 30.10 24.95
N ARG A 162 -1.07 29.08 25.76
CA ARG A 162 -1.86 27.84 25.91
C ARG A 162 -2.73 27.80 27.18
N HIS A 163 -2.88 28.92 27.89
CA HIS A 163 -3.72 29.00 29.09
C HIS A 163 -5.20 29.12 28.73
N ILE A 164 -6.01 28.13 29.12
CA ILE A 164 -7.49 28.25 29.08
C ILE A 164 -8.00 28.95 30.33
N THR A 165 -7.35 28.71 31.47
CA THR A 165 -7.68 29.29 32.77
C THR A 165 -6.38 29.61 33.50
N SER A 166 -6.43 30.44 34.54
CA SER A 166 -5.24 30.80 35.33
C SER A 166 -4.48 29.63 35.95
N LYS A 167 -5.10 28.44 36.06
CA LYS A 167 -4.51 27.22 36.62
C LYS A 167 -4.34 26.07 35.61
N PHE A 168 -4.79 26.23 34.37
CA PHE A 168 -4.82 25.14 33.40
C PHE A 168 -4.22 25.56 32.07
N GLU A 169 -3.08 24.94 31.75
CA GLU A 169 -2.36 25.08 30.50
C GLU A 169 -2.45 23.76 29.72
N ILE A 170 -2.83 23.86 28.45
CA ILE A 170 -2.86 22.70 27.55
C ILE A 170 -1.42 22.38 27.12
N PRO A 171 -0.92 21.14 27.23
CA PRO A 171 0.37 20.75 26.66
C PRO A 171 0.40 20.97 25.15
N ALA A 172 1.50 21.50 24.60
CA ALA A 172 1.63 21.77 23.17
C ALA A 172 1.36 20.50 22.32
N GLY A 173 1.78 19.32 22.79
CA GLY A 173 1.51 18.04 22.13
C GLY A 173 0.04 17.64 22.03
N SER A 174 -0.86 18.28 22.79
CA SER A 174 -2.30 18.00 22.72
C SER A 174 -2.98 18.68 21.53
N PHE A 175 -2.32 19.64 20.85
CA PHE A 175 -2.91 20.35 19.71
C PHE A 175 -3.25 19.42 18.53
N TYR A 176 -2.54 18.32 18.38
CA TYR A 176 -2.85 17.29 17.38
C TYR A 176 -4.25 16.68 17.57
N ALA A 177 -4.80 16.69 18.79
CA ALA A 177 -6.14 16.17 19.05
C ALA A 177 -7.22 17.01 18.35
N PHE A 178 -7.03 18.33 18.22
CA PHE A 178 -7.97 19.18 17.48
C PHE A 178 -8.00 18.83 15.98
N MET A 179 -6.85 18.49 15.39
CA MET A 179 -6.78 18.01 14.01
C MET A 179 -7.55 16.70 13.84
N LEU A 180 -7.40 15.75 14.77
CA LEU A 180 -8.14 14.49 14.72
C LEU A 180 -9.65 14.70 14.83
N LEU A 181 -10.08 15.58 15.74
CA LEU A 181 -11.49 15.92 15.91
C LEU A 181 -12.06 16.61 14.66
N SER A 182 -11.33 17.59 14.09
CA SER A 182 -11.78 18.30 12.89
C SER A 182 -11.87 17.37 11.68
N LEU A 183 -10.89 16.50 11.48
CA LEU A 183 -10.92 15.48 10.42
C LEU A 183 -12.10 14.52 10.61
N THR A 184 -12.34 14.05 11.84
CA THR A 184 -13.46 13.15 12.14
C THR A 184 -14.80 13.82 11.87
N MET A 185 -14.97 15.08 12.27
CA MET A 185 -16.16 15.87 11.97
C MET A 185 -16.34 16.09 10.47
N TRP A 186 -15.25 16.36 9.74
CA TRP A 186 -15.29 16.54 8.29
C TRP A 186 -15.71 15.27 7.56
N ILE A 187 -15.15 14.12 7.93
CA ILE A 187 -15.55 12.81 7.37
C ILE A 187 -17.03 12.55 7.64
N ALA A 188 -17.47 12.75 8.88
CA ALA A 188 -18.88 12.57 9.24
C ALA A 188 -19.81 13.49 8.44
N LEU A 189 -19.43 14.76 8.25
CA LEU A 189 -20.18 15.72 7.44
C LEU A 189 -20.22 15.30 5.96
N TYR A 190 -19.07 14.91 5.40
CA TYR A 190 -18.97 14.47 4.02
C TYR A 190 -19.87 13.27 3.75
N ASP A 191 -19.77 12.23 4.58
CA ASP A 191 -20.52 10.98 4.38
C ASP A 191 -22.01 11.13 4.64
N ARG A 192 -22.41 11.93 5.64
CA ARG A 192 -23.81 12.03 6.08
C ARG A 192 -24.60 13.15 5.41
N VAL A 193 -23.93 14.18 4.93
CA VAL A 193 -24.60 15.36 4.36
C VAL A 193 -24.25 15.49 2.89
N ILE A 194 -22.97 15.51 2.53
CA ILE A 194 -22.57 15.83 1.15
C ILE A 194 -22.92 14.69 0.18
N ILE A 195 -22.59 13.43 0.51
CA ILE A 195 -22.91 12.30 -0.38
C ILE A 195 -24.42 12.15 -0.64
N PRO A 196 -25.31 12.22 0.37
CA PRO A 196 -26.75 12.07 0.12
C PRO A 196 -27.39 13.23 -0.64
N LEU A 197 -26.74 14.40 -0.68
CA LEU A 197 -27.21 15.61 -1.37
C LEU A 197 -26.67 15.73 -2.81
N ALA A 198 -25.69 14.91 -3.20
CA ALA A 198 -25.06 14.89 -4.52
C ALA A 198 -25.70 13.85 -5.44
#